data_AF-A0A1F8HVF3-F1
#
_entry.id   AF-A0A1F8HVF3-F1
#
_cell.length_a   1.000
_cell.length_b   1.000
_cell.length_c   1.000
_cell.angle_alpha   90.00
_cell.angle_beta   90.00
_cell.angle_gamma   90.00
#
_symmetry.space_group_name_H-M   'P 1'
#
loop_
_entity.id
_entity.type
_entity.pdbx_description
1 polymer ?
#
loop_
_entity_poly.entity_id
_entity_poly.type
_entity_poly.pdbx_seq_one_letter_code
_entity_poly.pdbx_strand_id
1 'polypeptide(L)'
;MRKEPFGVGDFVHVYNRGNKKQVIVKDEHDRRHFLQMLFYFNTEITPPNPFHNLKTKLRSNLNENNLNEFGWPDHWVSRKPIVKILVFILMRNHFHLILEEVTENGIAKFMQRIGTGMTMYHNTKYQDTGRLFQGSYKAKIVDKDLYLKYLSVYIQVKNCFELYEGGFEAAIKDFDKAYTLAVEFPYGSLAQYYGKIAMPIVDKSLFLEIFSSPNNYKSFAKECLLGLENHLGELTLEGL
;
A
#
# COMPACT_ATOMS: atom_id res chain seq x y z
N MET A 1 2.85 -17.98 4.20
CA MET A 1 1.93 -19.00 4.74
C MET A 1 1.03 -18.29 5.74
N ARG A 2 -0.29 -18.43 5.61
CA ARG A 2 -1.30 -17.85 6.50
C ARG A 2 -1.09 -18.43 7.91
N LYS A 3 -0.78 -17.60 8.90
CA LYS A 3 -0.57 -18.07 10.30
C LYS A 3 -1.91 -18.26 11.03
N GLU A 4 -2.90 -17.43 10.72
CA GLU A 4 -4.22 -17.42 11.37
C GLU A 4 -5.34 -17.35 10.30
N PRO A 5 -6.44 -18.11 10.46
CA PRO A 5 -7.60 -17.96 9.60
C PRO A 5 -8.27 -16.61 9.87
N PHE A 6 -8.55 -15.86 8.81
CA PHE A 6 -9.35 -14.62 8.84
C PHE A 6 -10.49 -14.73 7.82
N GLY A 7 -11.51 -13.89 7.94
CA GLY A 7 -12.69 -13.90 7.09
C GLY A 7 -13.19 -12.52 6.76
N VAL A 8 -14.38 -12.48 6.16
CA VAL A 8 -15.06 -11.23 5.79
C VAL A 8 -15.25 -10.34 7.02
N GLY A 9 -14.81 -9.08 6.90
CA GLY A 9 -14.85 -8.07 7.94
C GLY A 9 -13.56 -7.92 8.76
N ASP A 10 -12.63 -8.88 8.68
CA ASP A 10 -11.36 -8.81 9.40
C ASP A 10 -10.39 -7.83 8.74
N PHE A 11 -9.63 -7.12 9.57
CA PHE A 11 -8.49 -6.32 9.13
C PHE A 11 -7.23 -7.15 9.19
N VAL A 12 -6.43 -7.06 8.14
CA VAL A 12 -5.23 -7.87 8.00
C VAL A 12 -4.09 -6.99 7.56
N HIS A 13 -3.01 -7.00 8.36
CA HIS A 13 -1.71 -6.50 7.94
C HIS A 13 -1.12 -7.48 6.94
N VAL A 14 -0.93 -7.03 5.71
CA VAL A 14 -0.27 -7.79 4.66
C VAL A 14 1.07 -7.17 4.30
N TYR A 15 2.06 -8.02 4.08
CA TYR A 15 3.42 -7.64 3.78
C TYR A 15 4.07 -8.56 2.75
N ASN A 16 4.85 -7.99 1.83
CA ASN A 16 5.75 -8.77 0.99
C ASN A 16 7.04 -8.00 0.67
N ARG A 17 8.14 -8.73 0.46
CA ARG A 17 9.48 -8.18 0.23
C ARG A 17 10.21 -8.96 -0.85
N GLY A 18 11.04 -8.24 -1.60
CA GLY A 18 11.89 -8.79 -2.65
C GLY A 18 12.78 -9.92 -2.11
N ASN A 19 12.98 -10.95 -2.93
CA ASN A 19 13.88 -12.06 -2.63
C ASN A 19 15.28 -11.53 -2.30
N LYS A 20 15.90 -12.01 -1.21
CA LYS A 20 17.19 -11.48 -0.70
C LYS A 20 17.20 -9.94 -0.54
N LYS A 21 16.05 -9.36 -0.17
CA LYS A 21 15.83 -7.90 -0.03
C LYS A 21 16.06 -7.11 -1.33
N GLN A 22 15.98 -7.76 -2.50
CA GLN A 22 16.16 -7.11 -3.79
C GLN A 22 15.10 -6.02 -4.04
N VAL A 23 15.46 -5.07 -4.90
CA VAL A 23 14.57 -4.01 -5.36
C VAL A 23 13.39 -4.61 -6.12
N ILE A 24 12.17 -4.25 -5.74
CA ILE A 24 10.94 -4.67 -6.41
C ILE A 24 10.37 -3.59 -7.34
N VAL A 25 10.79 -2.34 -7.14
CA VAL A 25 10.49 -1.18 -7.98
C VAL A 25 11.74 -0.33 -8.17
N LYS A 26 12.24 -0.23 -9.41
CA LYS A 26 13.47 0.48 -9.79
C LYS A 26 13.19 1.91 -10.26
N ASP A 27 12.04 2.17 -10.85
CA ASP A 27 11.69 3.48 -11.39
C ASP A 27 10.22 3.88 -11.16
N GLU A 28 9.86 5.06 -11.66
CA GLU A 28 8.53 5.65 -11.49
C GLU A 28 7.43 4.88 -12.22
N HIS A 29 7.75 4.23 -13.34
CA HIS A 29 6.77 3.40 -14.05
C HIS A 29 6.42 2.16 -13.23
N ASP A 30 7.39 1.56 -12.54
CA ASP A 30 7.12 0.42 -11.66
C ASP A 30 6.19 0.81 -10.51
N ARG A 31 6.47 1.96 -9.88
CA ARG A 31 5.67 2.44 -8.75
C ARG A 31 4.25 2.79 -9.17
N ARG A 32 4.08 3.45 -10.32
CA ARG A 32 2.74 3.67 -10.90
C ARG A 32 2.04 2.36 -11.24
N HIS A 33 2.75 1.40 -11.81
CA HIS A 33 2.17 0.10 -12.14
C HIS A 33 1.65 -0.62 -10.87
N PHE A 34 2.37 -0.51 -9.76
CA PHE A 34 1.89 -0.98 -8.46
C PHE A 34 0.57 -0.33 -8.03
N LEU A 35 0.47 0.99 -8.09
CA LEU A 35 -0.78 1.70 -7.77
C LEU A 35 -1.94 1.27 -8.69
N GLN A 36 -1.67 1.10 -9.98
CA GLN A 36 -2.67 0.59 -10.92
C GLN A 36 -3.11 -0.83 -10.56
N MET A 37 -2.17 -1.72 -10.19
CA MET A 37 -2.50 -3.07 -9.74
C MET A 37 -3.38 -3.06 -8.48
N LEU A 38 -3.13 -2.17 -7.51
CA LEU A 38 -4.00 -2.02 -6.34
C LEU A 38 -5.45 -1.71 -6.73
N PHE A 39 -5.65 -0.88 -7.75
CA PHE A 39 -6.99 -0.52 -8.22
C PHE A 39 -7.64 -1.61 -9.09
N TYR A 40 -6.97 -2.02 -10.17
CA TYR A 40 -7.53 -2.88 -11.22
C TYR A 40 -7.62 -4.35 -10.84
N PHE A 41 -6.78 -4.84 -9.92
CA PHE A 41 -6.89 -6.22 -9.43
C PHE A 41 -7.86 -6.37 -8.27
N ASN A 42 -8.26 -5.27 -7.63
CA ASN A 42 -9.27 -5.27 -6.57
C ASN A 42 -10.68 -5.26 -7.18
N THR A 43 -11.08 -6.42 -7.67
CA THR A 43 -12.39 -6.66 -8.31
C THR A 43 -12.74 -8.15 -8.23
N GLU A 44 -14.02 -8.51 -8.16
CA GLU A 44 -14.45 -9.91 -8.15
C GLU A 44 -14.00 -10.63 -9.44
N ILE A 45 -14.33 -10.04 -10.58
CA ILE A 45 -14.00 -10.51 -11.92
C ILE A 45 -12.92 -9.59 -12.49
N THR A 46 -11.77 -10.17 -12.87
CA THR A 46 -10.72 -9.43 -13.56
C THR A 46 -11.11 -9.23 -15.01
N PRO A 47 -11.22 -7.98 -15.50
CA PRO A 47 -11.46 -7.72 -16.91
C PRO A 47 -10.33 -8.31 -17.78
N PRO A 48 -10.61 -8.76 -19.01
CA PRO A 48 -9.57 -9.26 -19.90
C PRO A 48 -8.54 -8.17 -20.21
N ASN A 49 -7.26 -8.51 -20.05
CA ASN A 49 -6.10 -7.66 -20.36
C ASN A 49 -6.23 -6.21 -19.83
N PRO A 50 -6.40 -5.99 -18.51
CA PRO A 50 -6.75 -4.69 -17.97
C PRO A 50 -5.69 -3.64 -18.33
N PHE A 51 -4.41 -4.02 -18.35
CA PHE A 51 -3.29 -3.15 -18.72
C PHE A 51 -3.06 -2.98 -20.22
N HIS A 52 -3.48 -3.93 -21.06
CA HIS A 52 -3.38 -3.79 -22.52
C HIS A 52 -4.40 -2.76 -23.02
N ASN A 53 -5.65 -2.90 -22.56
CA ASN A 53 -6.71 -1.94 -22.86
C ASN A 53 -6.44 -0.57 -22.21
N LEU A 54 -5.79 -0.55 -21.04
CA LEU A 54 -5.22 0.68 -20.48
C LEU A 54 -4.18 1.28 -21.43
N LYS A 55 -3.19 0.51 -21.91
CA LYS A 55 -2.17 1.01 -22.87
C LYS A 55 -2.78 1.65 -24.12
N THR A 56 -3.93 1.20 -24.61
CA THR A 56 -4.58 1.79 -25.79
C THR A 56 -5.25 3.14 -25.53
N LYS A 57 -5.77 3.39 -24.31
CA LYS A 57 -6.27 4.72 -23.86
C LYS A 57 -5.16 5.61 -23.28
N LEU A 58 -4.16 5.02 -22.63
CA LEU A 58 -3.05 5.69 -21.96
C LEU A 58 -1.98 6.18 -22.96
N ARG A 59 -1.81 5.52 -24.10
CA ARG A 59 -0.89 6.00 -25.16
C ARG A 59 -1.38 7.26 -25.87
N SER A 60 -2.70 7.52 -25.91
CA SER A 60 -3.25 8.62 -26.69
C SER A 60 -3.42 9.92 -25.90
N ASN A 61 -3.36 9.90 -24.55
CA ASN A 61 -3.65 11.09 -23.73
C ASN A 61 -2.91 11.21 -22.38
N LEU A 62 -1.88 10.39 -22.08
CA LEU A 62 -1.15 10.58 -20.83
C LEU A 62 -0.15 11.73 -20.92
N ASN A 63 -0.33 12.73 -20.06
CA ASN A 63 0.83 13.31 -19.41
C ASN A 63 1.38 12.22 -18.48
N GLU A 64 2.58 11.70 -18.78
CA GLU A 64 3.18 10.62 -17.99
C GLU A 64 3.39 10.99 -16.51
N ASN A 65 3.16 12.25 -16.11
CA ASN A 65 3.26 12.72 -14.74
C ASN A 65 1.92 12.74 -13.97
N ASN A 66 0.78 12.42 -14.59
CA ASN A 66 -0.52 12.51 -13.92
C ASN A 66 -0.87 11.24 -13.13
N LEU A 67 -0.61 11.27 -11.82
CA LEU A 67 -0.94 10.20 -10.88
C LEU A 67 -2.45 10.06 -10.60
N ASN A 68 -3.31 10.98 -11.07
CA ASN A 68 -4.76 10.93 -10.81
C ASN A 68 -5.54 10.15 -11.87
N GLU A 69 -4.90 9.62 -12.91
CA GLU A 69 -5.58 8.93 -14.01
C GLU A 69 -5.91 7.47 -13.69
N PHE A 70 -6.97 7.29 -12.89
CA PHE A 70 -7.65 6.01 -12.68
C PHE A 70 -9.00 6.05 -13.36
N GLY A 71 -9.33 5.02 -14.15
CA GLY A 71 -10.61 4.95 -14.84
C GLY A 71 -11.06 3.51 -14.99
N TRP A 72 -12.34 3.26 -14.76
CA TRP A 72 -12.96 1.97 -15.03
C TRP A 72 -13.78 2.10 -16.32
N PRO A 73 -13.37 1.49 -17.44
CA PRO A 73 -14.10 1.60 -18.70
C PRO A 73 -15.55 1.12 -18.58
N ASP A 74 -16.49 1.88 -19.16
CA ASP A 74 -17.94 1.57 -19.06
C ASP A 74 -18.33 0.23 -19.69
N HIS A 75 -17.56 -0.24 -20.67
CA HIS A 75 -17.77 -1.55 -21.30
C HIS A 75 -17.25 -2.73 -20.46
N TRP A 76 -16.57 -2.46 -19.34
CA TRP A 76 -16.21 -3.51 -18.39
C TRP A 76 -17.37 -3.79 -17.46
N VAL A 77 -17.43 -5.03 -16.95
CA VAL A 77 -18.33 -5.37 -15.85
C VAL A 77 -18.08 -4.42 -14.68
N SER A 78 -19.15 -3.96 -14.02
CA SER A 78 -19.05 -3.03 -12.89
C SER A 78 -18.03 -3.51 -11.86
N ARG A 79 -17.15 -2.60 -11.43
CA ARG A 79 -16.12 -2.91 -10.44
C ARG A 79 -16.76 -3.26 -9.10
N LYS A 80 -16.51 -4.48 -8.62
CA LYS A 80 -16.91 -4.95 -7.29
C LYS A 80 -15.67 -5.29 -6.46
N PRO A 81 -15.15 -4.36 -5.63
CA PRO A 81 -13.96 -4.61 -4.82
C PRO A 81 -14.13 -5.84 -3.93
N ILE A 82 -13.07 -6.65 -3.83
CA ILE A 82 -13.02 -7.87 -3.01
C ILE A 82 -12.35 -7.65 -1.66
N VAL A 83 -11.68 -6.50 -1.52
CA VAL A 83 -11.08 -5.98 -0.29
C VAL A 83 -11.30 -4.46 -0.23
N LYS A 84 -11.30 -3.89 0.97
CA LYS A 84 -11.02 -2.45 1.12
C LYS A 84 -9.54 -2.28 1.47
N ILE A 85 -8.88 -1.34 0.80
CA ILE A 85 -7.50 -0.98 1.10
C ILE A 85 -7.56 0.20 2.05
N LEU A 86 -7.24 -0.01 3.33
CA LEU A 86 -7.23 1.07 4.31
C LEU A 86 -5.90 1.80 4.29
N VAL A 87 -4.80 1.06 4.30
CA VAL A 87 -3.47 1.64 4.35
C VAL A 87 -2.60 0.94 3.33
N PHE A 88 -1.72 1.70 2.66
CA PHE A 88 -0.61 1.11 1.93
C PHE A 88 0.64 1.97 2.03
N ILE A 89 1.79 1.32 1.88
CA ILE A 89 3.04 1.98 1.51
C ILE A 89 3.83 1.07 0.57
N LEU A 90 4.42 1.66 -0.46
CA LEU A 90 5.37 1.01 -1.35
C LEU A 90 6.77 1.58 -1.11
N MET A 91 7.66 0.71 -0.67
CA MET A 91 9.09 0.98 -0.55
C MET A 91 9.84 0.32 -1.71
N ARG A 92 11.13 0.66 -1.85
CA ARG A 92 11.95 0.18 -2.98
C ARG A 92 12.04 -1.35 -3.07
N ASN A 93 12.06 -2.05 -1.94
CA ASN A 93 12.23 -3.50 -1.87
C ASN A 93 11.07 -4.25 -1.18
N HIS A 94 10.05 -3.55 -0.68
CA HIS A 94 8.93 -4.17 0.02
C HIS A 94 7.69 -3.26 -0.01
N PHE A 95 6.54 -3.79 0.38
CA PHE A 95 5.33 -3.01 0.58
C PHE A 95 4.53 -3.53 1.77
N HIS A 96 3.71 -2.66 2.35
CA HIS A 96 2.74 -3.01 3.39
C HIS A 96 1.34 -2.60 2.96
N LEU A 97 0.34 -3.38 3.38
CA LEU A 97 -1.07 -3.09 3.22
C LEU A 97 -1.80 -3.35 4.54
N ILE A 98 -2.82 -2.56 4.85
CA ILE A 98 -3.89 -2.96 5.78
C ILE A 98 -5.15 -3.12 4.94
N LEU A 99 -5.68 -4.33 4.93
CA LEU A 99 -6.83 -4.71 4.10
C LEU A 99 -8.00 -5.14 4.99
N GLU A 100 -9.22 -4.74 4.65
CA GLU A 100 -10.45 -5.37 5.15
C GLU A 100 -10.93 -6.39 4.11
N GLU A 101 -11.18 -7.63 4.51
CA GLU A 101 -11.73 -8.64 3.61
C GLU A 101 -13.23 -8.39 3.36
N VAL A 102 -13.63 -8.20 2.10
CA VAL A 102 -15.03 -7.89 1.73
C VAL A 102 -15.75 -9.12 1.18
N THR A 103 -15.00 -10.03 0.58
CA THR A 103 -15.52 -11.29 0.00
C THR A 103 -14.69 -12.44 0.54
N GLU A 104 -15.28 -13.62 0.68
CA GLU A 104 -14.58 -14.80 1.17
C GLU A 104 -13.32 -15.07 0.34
N ASN A 105 -12.16 -15.21 1.01
CA ASN A 105 -10.83 -15.35 0.39
C ASN A 105 -10.42 -14.18 -0.52
N GLY A 106 -11.06 -13.01 -0.39
CA GLY A 106 -10.80 -11.80 -1.17
C GLY A 106 -9.36 -11.32 -1.03
N ILE A 107 -8.79 -11.35 0.19
CA ILE A 107 -7.38 -10.94 0.40
C ILE A 107 -6.44 -11.91 -0.30
N ALA A 108 -6.67 -13.22 -0.18
CA ALA A 108 -5.82 -14.21 -0.83
C ALA A 108 -5.84 -14.06 -2.37
N LYS A 109 -7.03 -13.91 -2.94
CA LYS A 109 -7.23 -13.68 -4.38
C LYS A 109 -6.58 -12.38 -4.84
N PHE A 110 -6.75 -11.30 -4.08
CA PHE A 110 -6.14 -10.01 -4.36
C PHE A 110 -4.60 -10.10 -4.34
N MET A 111 -4.03 -10.69 -3.29
CA MET A 111 -2.58 -10.80 -3.12
C MET A 111 -1.94 -11.75 -4.12
N GLN A 112 -2.63 -12.80 -4.54
CA GLN A 112 -2.18 -13.65 -5.65
C GLN A 112 -2.03 -12.85 -6.94
N ARG A 113 -3.02 -12.00 -7.28
CA ARG A 113 -2.96 -11.15 -8.47
C ARG A 113 -1.85 -10.12 -8.38
N ILE A 114 -1.69 -9.45 -7.23
CA ILE A 114 -0.58 -8.49 -7.00
C ILE A 114 0.77 -9.19 -7.16
N GLY A 115 0.99 -10.31 -6.47
CA GLY A 115 2.27 -11.02 -6.49
C GLY A 115 2.67 -11.53 -7.88
N THR A 116 1.72 -12.15 -8.59
CA THR A 116 1.93 -12.61 -9.97
C THR A 116 2.15 -11.44 -10.92
N GLY A 117 1.30 -10.41 -10.85
CA GLY A 117 1.38 -9.24 -11.73
C GLY A 117 2.71 -8.51 -11.59
N MET A 118 3.16 -8.24 -10.36
CA MET A 118 4.45 -7.61 -10.10
C MET A 118 5.62 -8.45 -10.62
N THR A 119 5.60 -9.77 -10.38
CA THR A 119 6.67 -10.66 -10.85
C THR A 119 6.73 -10.71 -12.37
N MET A 120 5.59 -10.88 -13.03
CA MET A 120 5.51 -10.91 -14.49
C MET A 120 5.96 -9.57 -15.10
N TYR A 121 5.46 -8.45 -14.58
CA TYR A 121 5.82 -7.13 -15.07
C TYR A 121 7.32 -6.86 -14.92
N HIS A 122 7.89 -7.13 -13.73
CA HIS A 122 9.32 -6.97 -13.47
C HIS A 122 10.16 -7.83 -14.43
N ASN A 123 9.85 -9.12 -14.54
CA ASN A 123 10.59 -10.05 -15.40
C ASN A 123 10.52 -9.66 -16.88
N THR A 124 9.33 -9.27 -17.37
CA THR A 124 9.18 -8.80 -18.75
C THR A 124 9.92 -7.50 -19.00
N LYS A 125 9.81 -6.51 -18.10
CA LYS A 125 10.43 -5.19 -18.27
C LYS A 125 11.96 -5.24 -18.20
N TYR A 126 12.50 -6.03 -17.28
CA TYR A 126 13.94 -6.09 -17.01
C TYR A 126 14.62 -7.33 -17.62
N GLN A 127 13.92 -8.07 -18.48
CA GLN A 127 14.42 -9.31 -19.11
C GLN A 127 14.99 -10.31 -18.09
N ASP A 128 14.33 -10.38 -16.94
CA ASP A 128 14.71 -11.22 -15.80
C ASP A 128 13.84 -12.49 -15.74
N THR A 129 14.21 -13.45 -14.92
CA THR A 129 13.46 -14.70 -14.72
C THR A 129 13.40 -15.09 -13.24
N GLY A 130 12.46 -15.97 -12.90
CA GLY A 130 12.31 -16.48 -11.53
C GLY A 130 11.44 -15.60 -10.63
N ARG A 131 11.65 -15.71 -9.32
CA ARG A 131 10.78 -15.13 -8.28
C ARG A 131 11.24 -13.73 -7.91
N LEU A 132 10.33 -12.75 -7.97
CA LEU A 132 10.57 -11.39 -7.47
C LEU A 132 10.59 -11.36 -5.93
N PHE A 133 9.65 -12.05 -5.29
CA PHE A 133 9.47 -12.04 -3.84
C PHE A 133 10.15 -13.22 -3.15
N GLN A 134 10.49 -13.04 -1.86
CA GLN A 134 11.09 -14.10 -1.02
C GLN A 134 10.14 -15.28 -0.77
N GLY A 135 8.84 -15.11 -1.02
CA GLY A 135 7.84 -16.16 -0.91
C GLY A 135 6.41 -15.62 -1.08
N SER A 136 5.44 -16.38 -0.59
CA SER A 136 4.08 -15.88 -0.38
C SER A 136 4.08 -14.67 0.55
N TYR A 137 3.12 -13.76 0.40
CA TYR A 137 2.91 -12.68 1.36
C TYR A 137 2.79 -13.20 2.80
N LYS A 138 3.21 -12.36 3.75
CA LYS A 138 2.94 -12.54 5.18
C LYS A 138 1.63 -11.82 5.51
N ALA A 139 0.86 -12.37 6.45
CA ALA A 139 -0.40 -11.82 6.91
C ALA A 139 -0.59 -12.01 8.41
N LYS A 140 -1.18 -11.02 9.08
CA LYS A 140 -1.53 -11.04 10.50
C LYS A 140 -2.85 -10.27 10.71
N ILE A 141 -3.76 -10.81 11.51
CA ILE A 141 -5.00 -10.12 11.88
C ILE A 141 -4.66 -8.88 12.71
N VAL A 142 -5.45 -7.82 12.52
CA VAL A 142 -5.32 -6.54 13.20
C VAL A 142 -6.65 -6.21 13.83
N ASP A 143 -6.68 -6.07 15.15
CA ASP A 143 -7.87 -5.63 15.85
C ASP A 143 -8.17 -4.15 15.55
N LYS A 144 -9.46 -3.76 15.52
CA LYS A 144 -9.92 -2.37 15.26
C LYS A 144 -9.58 -1.37 16.38
N ASP A 145 -8.65 -1.70 17.26
CA ASP A 145 -8.37 -0.99 18.48
C ASP A 145 -7.15 -0.06 18.33
N LEU A 146 -6.44 0.14 19.44
CA LEU A 146 -5.20 0.90 19.48
C LEU A 146 -4.10 0.27 18.60
N TYR A 147 -4.12 -1.06 18.37
CA TYR A 147 -3.17 -1.75 17.51
C TYR A 147 -3.26 -1.27 16.06
N LEU A 148 -4.48 -1.14 15.50
CA LEU A 148 -4.68 -0.61 14.15
C LEU A 148 -4.09 0.80 13.99
N LYS A 149 -4.31 1.66 14.99
CA LYS A 149 -3.80 3.04 14.99
C LYS A 149 -2.27 3.07 15.00
N TYR A 150 -1.62 2.29 15.87
CA TYR A 150 -0.16 2.22 15.89
C TYR A 150 0.40 1.64 14.60
N LEU A 151 -0.21 0.57 14.08
CA LEU A 151 0.22 -0.06 12.86
C LEU A 151 0.13 0.89 11.66
N SER A 152 -0.91 1.73 11.59
CA SER A 152 -1.02 2.72 10.51
C SER A 152 0.09 3.75 10.57
N VAL A 153 0.49 4.19 11.78
CA VAL A 153 1.62 5.13 11.97
C VAL A 153 2.93 4.47 11.57
N TYR A 154 3.17 3.23 11.99
CA TYR A 154 4.34 2.47 11.54
C TYR A 154 4.40 2.40 10.01
N ILE A 155 3.30 1.98 9.38
CA ILE A 155 3.28 1.76 7.93
C ILE A 155 3.46 3.06 7.16
N GLN A 156 2.71 4.11 7.50
CA GLN A 156 2.64 5.33 6.69
C GLN A 156 3.66 6.40 7.04
N VAL A 157 4.12 6.42 8.29
CA VAL A 157 4.98 7.51 8.81
C VAL A 157 6.39 6.98 9.05
N LYS A 158 6.56 5.95 9.88
CA LYS A 158 7.91 5.42 10.20
C LYS A 158 8.65 4.98 8.93
N ASN A 159 8.02 4.18 8.06
CA ASN A 159 8.67 3.73 6.82
C ASN A 159 9.04 4.90 5.90
N CYS A 160 8.22 5.96 5.82
CA CYS A 160 8.57 7.17 5.08
C CYS A 160 9.75 7.92 5.73
N PHE A 161 9.84 7.93 7.06
CA PHE A 161 10.92 8.59 7.78
C PHE A 161 12.28 7.94 7.54
N GLU A 162 12.32 6.66 7.14
CA GLU A 162 13.55 6.00 6.69
C GLU A 162 14.10 6.60 5.38
N LEU A 163 13.28 7.35 4.63
CA LEU A 163 13.67 8.07 3.41
C LEU A 163 14.10 9.52 3.70
N TYR A 164 13.96 9.99 4.95
CA TYR A 164 14.36 11.34 5.32
C TYR A 164 15.89 11.48 5.31
N GLU A 165 16.39 12.69 5.02
CA GLU A 165 17.83 12.96 5.07
C GLU A 165 18.34 12.80 6.52
N GLY A 166 19.34 11.94 6.72
CA GLY A 166 19.79 11.54 8.06
C GLY A 166 18.97 10.41 8.70
N GLY A 167 18.01 9.84 7.97
CA GLY A 167 17.23 8.66 8.38
C GLY A 167 16.22 8.94 9.49
N PHE A 168 15.75 7.86 10.11
CA PHE A 168 14.68 7.90 11.12
C PHE A 168 15.00 8.81 12.31
N GLU A 169 16.22 8.76 12.85
CA GLU A 169 16.60 9.58 14.01
C GLU A 169 16.55 11.09 13.70
N ALA A 170 17.01 11.50 12.51
CA ALA A 170 16.90 12.88 12.06
C ALA A 170 15.44 13.28 11.82
N ALA A 171 14.65 12.36 11.25
CA ALA A 171 13.22 12.57 11.01
C ALA A 171 12.43 12.81 12.31
N ILE A 172 12.78 12.12 13.41
CA ILE A 172 12.15 12.33 14.72
C ILE A 172 12.48 13.73 15.28
N LYS A 173 13.74 14.16 15.17
CA LYS A 173 14.17 15.50 15.61
C LYS A 173 13.47 16.61 14.82
N ASP A 174 13.33 16.41 13.51
CA ASP A 174 12.66 17.32 12.58
C ASP A 174 11.25 16.86 12.19
N PHE A 175 10.48 16.36 13.17
CA PHE A 175 9.20 15.67 12.94
C PHE A 175 8.28 16.37 11.93
N ASP A 176 8.05 17.68 12.07
CA ASP A 176 7.10 18.39 11.22
C ASP A 176 7.53 18.47 9.76
N LYS A 177 8.84 18.55 9.49
CA LYS A 177 9.39 18.51 8.14
C LYS A 177 9.32 17.10 7.56
N ALA A 178 9.75 16.09 8.34
CA ALA A 178 9.69 14.70 7.91
C ALA A 178 8.26 14.22 7.66
N TYR A 179 7.32 14.65 8.50
CA TYR A 179 5.90 14.36 8.34
C TYR A 179 5.32 15.02 7.07
N THR A 180 5.78 16.22 6.72
CA THR A 180 5.40 16.86 5.45
C THR A 180 5.85 16.02 4.25
N LEU A 181 7.08 15.49 4.28
CA LEU A 181 7.57 14.54 3.27
C LEU A 181 6.69 13.29 3.19
N ALA A 182 6.29 12.71 4.32
CA ALA A 182 5.40 11.56 4.35
C ALA A 182 4.00 11.85 3.76
N VAL A 183 3.47 13.06 3.97
CA VAL A 183 2.21 13.53 3.38
C VAL A 183 2.34 13.76 1.87
N GLU A 184 3.52 14.17 1.40
CA GLU A 184 3.81 14.40 -0.01
C GLU A 184 4.21 13.12 -0.76
N PHE A 185 4.55 12.04 -0.05
CA PHE A 185 4.96 10.78 -0.64
C PHE A 185 3.79 10.08 -1.36
N PRO A 186 3.80 10.03 -2.71
CA PRO A 186 2.63 9.57 -3.48
C PRO A 186 2.39 8.06 -3.41
N TYR A 187 3.38 7.34 -2.88
CA TYR A 187 3.40 5.88 -2.77
C TYR A 187 3.05 5.38 -1.38
N GLY A 188 2.48 6.25 -0.55
CA GLY A 188 1.80 5.92 0.69
C GLY A 188 0.37 6.43 0.72
N SER A 189 -0.50 5.79 1.51
CA SER A 189 -1.89 6.21 1.66
C SER A 189 -2.06 7.56 2.36
N LEU A 190 -1.04 8.08 3.06
CA LEU A 190 -1.12 9.34 3.81
C LEU A 190 -1.41 10.53 2.88
N ALA A 191 -0.83 10.56 1.69
CA ALA A 191 -1.12 11.57 0.67
C ALA A 191 -2.61 11.60 0.28
N GLN A 192 -3.24 10.42 0.17
CA GLN A 192 -4.67 10.32 -0.11
C GLN A 192 -5.49 10.77 1.10
N TYR A 193 -5.10 10.40 2.33
CA TYR A 193 -5.78 10.85 3.56
C TYR A 193 -5.80 12.37 3.71
N TYR A 194 -4.72 13.04 3.34
CA TYR A 194 -4.61 14.50 3.33
C TYR A 194 -5.26 15.17 2.10
N GLY A 195 -5.83 14.39 1.18
CA GLY A 195 -6.45 14.91 -0.04
C GLY A 195 -5.44 15.52 -1.03
N LYS A 196 -4.14 15.27 -0.87
CA LYS A 196 -3.09 15.72 -1.82
C LYS A 196 -3.20 14.99 -3.16
N ILE A 197 -3.71 13.77 -3.13
CA ILE A 197 -3.85 12.88 -4.27
C ILE A 197 -5.28 12.31 -4.29
N ALA A 198 -5.93 12.38 -5.45
CA ALA A 198 -7.31 11.96 -5.65
C ALA A 198 -7.38 10.60 -6.37
N MET A 199 -6.80 9.56 -5.75
CA MET A 199 -6.87 8.19 -6.28
C MET A 199 -8.01 7.39 -5.62
N PRO A 200 -8.77 6.58 -6.38
CA PRO A 200 -9.82 5.71 -5.85
C PRO A 200 -9.26 4.37 -5.32
N ILE A 201 -8.14 4.41 -4.59
CA ILE A 201 -7.47 3.21 -4.04
C ILE A 201 -7.85 3.00 -2.57
N VAL A 202 -7.71 4.06 -1.76
CA VAL A 202 -7.83 3.96 -0.30
C VAL A 202 -9.26 4.23 0.15
N ASP A 203 -9.79 3.32 0.96
CA ASP A 203 -11.00 3.57 1.75
C ASP A 203 -10.61 4.38 3.00
N LYS A 204 -11.09 5.62 3.05
CA LYS A 204 -10.75 6.56 4.12
C LYS A 204 -11.73 6.53 5.28
N SER A 205 -12.88 5.86 5.15
CA SER A 205 -14.01 5.96 6.07
C SER A 205 -13.61 5.66 7.51
N LEU A 206 -12.97 4.51 7.74
CA LEU A 206 -12.55 4.06 9.06
C LEU A 206 -11.57 5.03 9.74
N PHE A 207 -10.59 5.54 9.00
CA PHE A 207 -9.59 6.45 9.58
C PHE A 207 -10.17 7.85 9.82
N LEU A 208 -11.11 8.31 8.98
CA LEU A 208 -11.85 9.54 9.24
C LEU A 208 -12.76 9.39 10.47
N GLU A 209 -13.36 8.22 10.69
CA GLU A 209 -14.11 7.92 11.91
C GLU A 209 -13.19 7.92 13.15
N ILE A 210 -12.06 7.20 13.07
CA ILE A 210 -11.13 7.03 14.20
C ILE A 210 -10.45 8.33 14.62
N PHE A 211 -9.97 9.13 13.66
CA PHE A 211 -9.15 10.31 13.94
C PHE A 211 -9.92 11.62 13.79
N SER A 212 -11.07 11.63 13.12
CA SER A 212 -11.90 12.83 12.83
C SER A 212 -11.24 13.88 11.93
N SER A 213 -9.91 14.00 11.92
CA SER A 213 -9.17 14.90 11.03
C SER A 213 -7.74 14.40 10.76
N PRO A 214 -7.12 14.81 9.65
CA PRO A 214 -5.70 14.54 9.41
C PRO A 214 -4.77 15.14 10.49
N ASN A 215 -5.14 16.28 11.09
CA ASN A 215 -4.33 16.90 12.15
C ASN A 215 -4.31 16.08 13.45
N ASN A 216 -5.42 15.41 13.78
CA ASN A 216 -5.47 14.48 14.91
C ASN A 216 -4.61 13.25 14.62
N TYR A 217 -4.61 12.74 13.38
CA TYR A 217 -3.70 11.67 12.98
C TYR A 217 -2.23 12.09 13.13
N LYS A 218 -1.86 13.30 12.70
CA LYS A 218 -0.50 13.84 12.87
C LYS A 218 -0.08 13.91 14.34
N SER A 219 -0.98 14.41 15.20
CA SER A 219 -0.72 14.54 16.64
C SER A 219 -0.50 13.16 17.27
N PHE A 220 -1.39 12.21 16.97
CA PHE A 220 -1.24 10.82 17.39
C PHE A 220 0.07 10.21 16.86
N ALA A 221 0.40 10.40 15.59
CA ALA A 221 1.65 9.90 15.01
C ALA A 221 2.90 10.45 15.72
N LYS A 222 2.87 11.74 16.10
CA LYS A 222 3.96 12.38 16.87
C LYS A 222 4.10 11.76 18.25
N GLU A 223 3.00 11.62 18.98
CA GLU A 223 2.99 10.97 20.30
C GLU A 223 3.46 9.52 20.22
N CYS A 224 3.00 8.76 19.23
CA CYS A 224 3.41 7.37 19.00
C CYS A 224 4.92 7.26 18.79
N LEU A 225 5.48 8.11 17.93
CA LEU A 225 6.89 8.00 17.54
C LEU A 225 7.83 8.53 18.62
N LEU A 226 7.41 9.51 19.43
CA LEU A 226 8.21 10.04 20.54
C LEU A 226 8.07 9.20 21.83
N GLY A 227 6.93 8.53 22.02
CA GLY A 227 6.63 7.78 23.26
C GLY A 227 7.00 6.29 23.23
N LEU A 228 7.25 5.70 22.06
CA LEU A 228 7.42 4.24 21.89
C LEU A 228 8.77 3.86 21.29
N GLU A 229 9.87 4.46 21.76
CA GLU A 229 11.23 4.21 21.23
C GLU A 229 11.62 2.71 21.14
N ASN A 230 10.93 1.78 21.82
CA ASN A 230 11.31 0.35 21.84
C ASN A 230 10.28 -0.70 21.37
N HIS A 231 9.03 -0.38 21.02
CA HIS A 231 7.99 -1.43 20.76
C HIS A 231 7.34 -1.41 19.37
N LEU A 232 7.59 -0.39 18.54
CA LEU A 232 6.94 -0.26 17.23
C LEU A 232 7.36 -1.35 16.23
N GLY A 233 8.57 -1.89 16.34
CA GLY A 233 9.07 -2.96 15.46
C GLY A 233 8.34 -4.30 15.62
N GLU A 234 7.93 -4.63 16.86
CA GLU A 234 7.23 -5.88 17.20
C GLU A 234 5.80 -5.93 16.65
N LEU A 235 5.25 -4.76 16.33
CA LEU A 235 3.90 -4.62 15.78
C LEU A 235 3.81 -5.09 14.32
N THR A 236 4.95 -5.29 13.64
CA THR A 236 4.97 -5.54 12.20
C THR A 236 5.64 -6.86 11.81
N LEU A 237 5.21 -7.35 10.65
CA LEU A 237 5.73 -8.55 10.01
C LEU A 237 7.19 -8.45 9.52
N GLU A 238 7.87 -7.32 9.73
CA GLU A 238 9.28 -7.12 9.39
C GLU A 238 10.23 -7.56 10.51
N GLY A 239 9.80 -7.45 11.77
CA GLY A 239 10.55 -7.89 12.95
C GLY A 239 10.37 -9.38 13.30
N LEU A 240 9.48 -10.08 12.58
CA LEU A 240 9.18 -11.52 12.68
C LEU A 240 9.76 -12.30 11.49
#